data_AF-A0A970AJX4-F1
#
_entry.id   AF-A0A970AJX4-F1
#
_cell.length_a   1.000
_cell.length_b   1.000
_cell.length_c   1.000
_cell.angle_alpha   90.00
_cell.angle_beta   90.00
_cell.angle_gamma   90.00
#
_symmetry.space_group_name_H-M   'P 1'
#
loop_
_entity.id
_entity.type
_entity.pdbx_description
1 polymer ?
#
loop_
_entity_poly.entity_id
_entity_poly.type
_entity_poly.pdbx_seq_one_letter_code
_entity_poly.pdbx_strand_id
1 'polypeptide(L)'
;MKELRYHGWLQFIFQYMYYIVETGLFVLIIVFAQQAGEIWFKRSNVPWGGILVALTWGLAHILTKGDLLVGLLSCLGGLLYGCVYLSCKKNLFIAYPIILLMFVL
;
A
#
# COMPACT_ATOMS: atom_id res chain seq x y z
N MET A 1 7.82 -19.67 -1.33
CA MET A 1 8.13 -21.05 -0.89
C MET A 1 7.81 -21.35 0.59
N LYS A 2 7.57 -20.37 1.47
CA LYS A 2 7.08 -20.64 2.85
C LYS A 2 5.59 -21.01 2.86
N GLU A 3 4.75 -20.25 2.16
CA GLU A 3 3.29 -20.47 2.13
C GLU A 3 2.86 -21.77 1.44
N LEU A 4 3.41 -22.07 0.26
CA LEU A 4 3.12 -23.32 -0.46
C LEU A 4 3.37 -24.57 0.41
N ARG A 5 4.34 -24.49 1.32
CA ARG A 5 4.76 -25.57 2.21
C ARG A 5 3.94 -25.64 3.51
N TYR A 6 3.26 -24.57 3.91
CA TYR A 6 2.46 -24.50 5.14
C TYR A 6 0.95 -24.69 4.90
N HIS A 7 0.47 -24.33 3.71
CA HIS A 7 -0.94 -24.05 3.47
C HIS A 7 -1.54 -24.81 2.27
N GLY A 8 -0.70 -25.52 1.50
CA GLY A 8 -1.09 -26.22 0.28
C GLY A 8 -1.37 -25.28 -0.90
N TRP A 9 -1.52 -25.84 -2.10
CA TRP A 9 -1.62 -25.08 -3.35
C TRP A 9 -2.83 -24.15 -3.40
N LEU A 10 -3.95 -24.51 -2.78
CA LEU A 10 -5.18 -23.73 -2.78
C LEU A 10 -5.04 -22.41 -2.01
N GLN A 11 -4.56 -22.49 -0.77
CA GLN A 11 -4.38 -21.31 0.08
C GLN A 11 -3.30 -20.37 -0.49
N PHE A 12 -2.26 -20.91 -1.13
CA PHE A 12 -1.29 -20.11 -1.87
C PHE A 12 -1.93 -19.25 -2.97
N ILE A 13 -2.81 -19.84 -3.79
CA ILE A 13 -3.51 -19.09 -4.86
C ILE A 13 -4.38 -17.97 -4.27
N PHE A 14 -5.17 -18.28 -3.24
CA PHE A 14 -6.03 -17.29 -2.59
C PHE A 14 -5.23 -16.16 -1.95
N GLN A 15 -4.07 -16.45 -1.36
CA GLN A 15 -3.22 -15.46 -0.72
C GLN A 15 -2.65 -14.46 -1.73
N TYR A 16 -2.15 -14.92 -2.86
CA TYR A 16 -1.64 -14.02 -3.90
C TYR A 16 -2.76 -13.22 -4.56
N MET A 17 -3.94 -13.81 -4.76
CA MET A 17 -5.11 -13.06 -5.20
C MET A 17 -5.49 -11.98 -4.19
N TYR A 18 -5.47 -12.30 -2.90
CA TYR A 18 -5.69 -11.35 -1.81
C TYR A 18 -4.68 -10.19 -1.86
N TYR A 19 -3.38 -10.48 -2.04
CA TYR A 19 -2.36 -9.43 -2.13
C TYR A 19 -2.53 -8.50 -3.34
N ILE A 20 -2.90 -9.05 -4.50
CA ILE A 20 -3.19 -8.26 -5.71
C ILE A 20 -4.36 -7.29 -5.44
N VAL A 21 -5.44 -7.79 -4.84
CA VAL A 21 -6.65 -7.01 -4.54
C VAL A 21 -6.34 -5.96 -3.46
N GLU A 22 -5.72 -6.35 -2.35
CA GLU A 22 -5.37 -5.45 -1.25
C GLU A 22 -4.47 -4.30 -1.74
N THR A 23 -3.45 -4.63 -2.53
CA THR A 23 -2.59 -3.63 -3.18
C THR A 23 -3.40 -2.70 -4.07
N GLY A 24 -4.35 -3.24 -4.86
CA GLY A 24 -5.24 -2.43 -5.68
C GLY A 24 -6.03 -1.41 -4.86
N LEU A 25 -6.59 -1.84 -3.73
CA LEU A 25 -7.39 -0.98 -2.86
C LEU A 25 -6.57 0.17 -2.28
N PHE A 26 -5.42 -0.10 -1.66
CA PHE A 26 -4.64 1.00 -1.08
C PHE A 26 -3.95 1.86 -2.16
N VAL A 27 -3.62 1.33 -3.34
CA VAL A 27 -3.14 2.16 -4.46
C VAL A 27 -4.23 3.10 -4.96
N LEU A 28 -5.50 2.69 -5.00
CA LEU A 28 -6.60 3.60 -5.32
C LEU A 28 -6.71 4.73 -4.30
N ILE A 29 -6.54 4.43 -3.01
CA ILE A 29 -6.46 5.45 -1.95
C ILE A 29 -5.30 6.42 -2.25
N ILE A 30 -4.10 5.90 -2.57
CA ILE A 30 -2.94 6.73 -2.92
C ILE A 30 -3.27 7.68 -4.09
N VAL A 31 -3.84 7.16 -5.17
CA VAL A 31 -4.13 7.94 -6.39
C VAL A 31 -5.10 9.08 -6.08
N PHE A 32 -6.25 8.77 -5.48
CA PHE A 32 -7.30 9.76 -5.24
C PHE A 32 -6.90 10.77 -4.15
N ALA A 33 -6.25 10.32 -3.08
CA ALA A 33 -5.78 11.22 -2.04
C ALA A 33 -4.60 12.08 -2.49
N GLN A 34 -3.75 11.57 -3.40
CA GLN A 34 -2.73 12.39 -4.03
C GLN A 34 -3.37 13.53 -4.85
N GLN A 35 -4.38 13.22 -5.64
CA GLN A 35 -5.13 14.22 -6.42
C GLN A 35 -5.80 15.25 -5.50
N ALA A 36 -6.51 14.80 -4.45
CA ALA A 36 -7.17 15.68 -3.51
C ALA A 36 -6.17 16.62 -2.80
N GLY A 37 -5.06 16.08 -2.28
CA GLY A 37 -4.04 16.86 -1.61
C GLY A 37 -3.36 17.88 -2.53
N GLU A 38 -3.10 17.52 -3.78
CA GLU A 38 -2.57 18.45 -4.79
C GLU A 38 -3.52 19.62 -5.07
N ILE A 39 -4.82 19.35 -5.18
CA ILE A 39 -5.86 20.36 -5.42
C ILE A 39 -5.97 21.31 -4.24
N TRP A 40 -6.01 20.78 -3.01
CA TRP A 40 -6.23 21.55 -1.78
C TRP A 40 -5.01 22.36 -1.36
N PHE A 41 -3.82 21.74 -1.36
CA PHE A 41 -2.62 22.34 -0.79
C PHE A 41 -1.67 22.95 -1.83
N LYS A 42 -1.94 22.75 -3.14
CA LYS A 42 -1.10 23.26 -4.24
C LYS A 42 0.36 22.81 -4.15
N ARG A 43 0.61 21.61 -3.60
CA ARG A 43 1.93 20.98 -3.47
C ARG A 43 1.89 19.58 -4.07
N SER A 44 2.61 19.36 -5.17
CA SER A 44 2.66 18.07 -5.88
C SER A 44 3.83 17.17 -5.46
N ASN A 45 4.78 17.71 -4.70
CA ASN A 45 5.94 16.98 -4.21
C ASN A 45 5.71 16.30 -2.85
N VAL A 46 4.55 16.52 -2.23
CA VAL A 46 4.18 15.89 -0.96
C VAL A 46 3.41 14.61 -1.26
N PRO A 47 3.74 13.46 -0.61
CA PRO A 47 3.07 12.18 -0.84
C PRO A 47 1.73 12.11 -0.09
N TRP A 48 0.79 12.99 -0.39
CA TRP A 48 -0.54 13.03 0.22
C TRP A 48 -1.25 11.68 0.17
N GLY A 49 -1.09 10.95 -0.94
CA GLY A 49 -1.61 9.59 -1.08
C GLY A 49 -1.04 8.62 -0.06
N GLY A 50 0.28 8.66 0.15
CA GLY A 50 0.95 7.81 1.12
C GLY A 50 0.62 8.20 2.57
N ILE A 51 0.47 9.50 2.84
CA ILE A 51 0.02 9.99 4.15
C ILE A 51 -1.37 9.44 4.48
N LEU A 52 -2.32 9.51 3.53
CA LEU A 52 -3.66 8.98 3.80
C LEU A 52 -3.64 7.45 3.99
N VAL A 53 -2.90 6.71 3.16
CA VAL A 53 -2.76 5.25 3.35
C VAL A 53 -2.13 4.89 4.68
N ALA A 54 -1.11 5.62 5.13
CA ALA A 54 -0.52 5.40 6.45
C ALA A 54 -1.56 5.57 7.57
N LEU A 55 -2.43 6.58 7.45
CA LEU A 55 -3.47 6.86 8.44
C LEU A 55 -4.64 5.86 8.38
N THR A 56 -5.07 5.43 7.20
CA THR A 56 -6.28 4.59 7.05
C THR A 56 -5.97 3.11 7.04
N TRP A 57 -4.93 2.69 6.32
CA TRP A 57 -4.54 1.28 6.21
C TRP A 57 -3.47 0.94 7.24
N GLY A 58 -2.45 1.79 7.41
CA GLY A 58 -1.35 1.57 8.35
C GLY A 58 -1.80 1.56 9.81
N LEU A 59 -2.48 2.61 10.28
CA LEU A 59 -2.96 2.66 11.67
C LEU A 59 -4.05 1.60 11.95
N ALA A 60 -4.88 1.27 10.95
CA ALA A 60 -5.86 0.19 11.10
C ALA A 60 -5.20 -1.17 11.39
N HIS A 61 -3.94 -1.39 10.98
CA HIS A 61 -3.20 -2.59 11.33
C HIS A 61 -2.87 -2.67 12.82
N ILE A 62 -2.70 -1.55 13.54
CA ILE A 62 -2.54 -1.57 15.00
C ILE A 62 -3.76 -2.21 15.65
N LEU A 63 -4.96 -1.80 15.21
CA LEU A 63 -6.23 -2.27 15.78
C LEU A 63 -6.57 -3.69 15.34
N THR A 64 -6.42 -4.00 14.06
CA THR A 64 -6.84 -5.28 13.49
C THR A 64 -5.85 -6.42 13.74
N LYS A 65 -4.56 -6.11 13.89
CA LYS A 65 -3.52 -7.10 14.23
C LYS A 65 -3.16 -7.12 15.72
N GLY A 66 -3.59 -6.09 16.47
CA GLY A 66 -3.29 -5.98 17.90
C GLY A 66 -1.81 -5.75 18.21
N ASP A 67 -1.03 -5.31 17.22
CA ASP A 67 0.43 -5.16 17.32
C ASP A 67 0.86 -3.77 16.85
N LEU A 68 1.46 -3.01 17.76
CA LEU A 68 1.92 -1.66 17.51
C LEU A 68 3.06 -1.62 16.49
N LEU A 69 4.01 -2.56 16.56
CA LEU A 69 5.15 -2.60 15.65
C LEU A 69 4.67 -2.90 14.22
N VAL A 70 3.76 -3.86 14.07
CA VAL A 70 3.15 -4.18 12.76
C VAL A 70 2.47 -2.94 12.18
N GLY A 71 1.65 -2.25 12.96
CA GLY A 71 0.96 -1.07 12.46
C GLY A 71 1.90 0.11 12.15
N LEU A 72 2.96 0.33 12.94
CA LEU A 72 3.98 1.34 12.64
C LEU A 72 4.74 1.03 11.35
N LEU A 73 5.12 -0.24 11.15
CA LEU A 73 5.73 -0.68 9.89
C LEU A 73 4.76 -0.52 8.71
N SER A 74 3.48 -0.83 8.89
CA SER A 74 2.44 -0.59 7.87
C SER A 74 2.25 0.90 7.57
N CYS A 75 2.34 1.78 8.57
CA CYS A 75 2.30 3.24 8.37
C CYS A 75 3.49 3.71 7.54
N LEU A 76 4.71 3.25 7.88
CA LEU A 76 5.91 3.53 7.12
C LEU A 76 5.78 3.01 5.68
N GLY A 77 5.27 1.79 5.50
CA GLY A 77 4.97 1.20 4.21
C GLY A 77 4.03 2.09 3.38
N GLY A 78 2.93 2.55 3.97
CA GLY A 78 1.99 3.48 3.33
C GLY A 78 2.65 4.76 2.82
N LEU A 79 3.50 5.38 3.64
CA LEU A 79 4.27 6.56 3.24
C LEU A 79 5.23 6.25 2.07
N LEU A 80 5.95 5.13 2.15
CA LEU A 80 6.87 4.69 1.10
C LEU A 80 6.15 4.41 -0.22
N TYR A 81 4.97 3.79 -0.19
CA TYR A 81 4.15 3.55 -1.39
C TYR A 81 3.73 4.87 -2.05
N GLY A 82 3.36 5.89 -1.26
CA GLY A 82 3.09 7.24 -1.78
C GLY A 82 4.33 7.88 -2.44
N CYS A 83 5.51 7.73 -1.83
CA CYS A 83 6.77 8.20 -2.40
C CYS A 83 7.11 7.49 -3.72
N VAL A 84 6.83 6.19 -3.82
CA VAL A 84 7.01 5.42 -5.06
C VAL A 84 6.07 5.90 -6.14
N TYR A 85 4.79 6.14 -5.82
CA TYR A 85 3.82 6.68 -6.77
C TYR A 85 4.28 8.03 -7.34
N LEU A 86 4.81 8.92 -6.50
CA LEU A 86 5.40 10.19 -6.95
C LEU A 86 6.66 9.99 -7.80
N SER A 87 7.56 9.10 -7.37
CA SER A 87 8.80 8.77 -8.12
C SER A 87 8.50 8.19 -9.50
N CYS A 88 7.39 7.46 -9.64
CA CYS A 88 6.86 6.95 -10.90
C CYS A 88 6.12 8.01 -11.73
N LYS A 89 6.28 9.31 -11.41
CA LYS A 89 5.59 10.42 -12.06
C LYS A 89 4.07 10.26 -12.06
N LYS A 90 3.52 9.65 -11.01
CA LYS A 90 2.08 9.36 -10.86
C LYS A 90 1.53 8.43 -11.94
N ASN A 91 2.38 7.64 -12.60
CA ASN A 91 1.96 6.63 -13.56
C ASN A 91 1.50 5.36 -12.83
N LEU A 92 0.20 5.12 -12.80
CA LEU A 92 -0.41 3.96 -12.14
C LEU A 92 0.12 2.62 -12.69
N PHE A 93 0.29 2.50 -14.01
CA PHE A 93 0.73 1.26 -14.65
C PHE A 93 2.17 0.88 -14.31
N ILE A 94 2.98 1.85 -13.88
CA ILE A 94 4.36 1.63 -13.42
C ILE A 94 4.39 1.48 -11.89
N ALA A 95 3.67 2.33 -11.17
CA ALA A 95 3.69 2.35 -9.72
C ALA A 95 3.05 1.07 -9.12
N TYR A 96 1.94 0.61 -9.67
CA TYR A 96 1.22 -0.56 -9.17
C TYR A 96 2.08 -1.82 -9.09
N PRO A 97 2.75 -2.29 -10.17
CA PRO A 97 3.58 -3.49 -10.08
C PRO A 97 4.76 -3.33 -9.11
N ILE A 98 5.35 -2.14 -8.97
CA ILE A 98 6.43 -1.89 -8.02
C ILE A 98 5.92 -1.98 -6.58
N ILE A 99 4.80 -1.33 -6.29
CA ILE A 99 4.17 -1.34 -4.97
C ILE A 99 3.70 -2.75 -4.60
N LEU A 100 3.14 -3.50 -5.54
CA LEU A 100 2.76 -4.90 -5.34
C LEU A 100 3.96 -5.76 -4.94
N LEU A 101 5.08 -5.61 -5.66
CA LEU A 101 6.32 -6.31 -5.31
C LEU A 101 6.81 -5.93 -3.91
N MET A 102 6.77 -4.64 -3.55
CA MET A 102 7.14 -4.19 -2.20
C MET A 102 6.23 -4.73 -1.11
N PHE A 103 4.96 -5.00 -1.41
CA PHE A 103 3.99 -5.53 -0.45
C PHE A 103 4.12 -7.04 -0.25
N VAL A 104 4.48 -7.77 -1.32
CA VAL A 104 4.58 -9.23 -1.32
C VAL A 104 5.94 -9.73 -0.79
N LEU A 105 7.02 -8.94 -0.93
CA LEU A 105 8.38 -9.28 -0.48
C LEU A 105 8.58 -9.05 1.02
#